data_AF-A0A1C4R5A0-F1
#
_entry.id   AF-A0A1C4R5A0-F1
#
_cell.length_a   1.000
_cell.length_b   1.000
_cell.length_c   1.000
_cell.angle_alpha   90.00
_cell.angle_beta   90.00
_cell.angle_gamma   90.00
#
_symmetry.space_group_name_H-M   'P 1'
#
loop_
_entity.id
_entity.type
_entity.pdbx_description
1 polymer ?
#
loop_
_entity_poly.entity_id
_entity_poly.type
_entity_poly.pdbx_seq_one_letter_code
_entity_poly.pdbx_strand_id
1 'polypeptide(L)'
;AADGADATDAADAADAADAAGKPESLAWRLGVLDFGTVDRLPGGLPGTIGESLRMTLEGDAAGVYGRLRDEGFVKESIDLEPDEVLDYLLPIIEPAQVEEFAFSRGWLRDQAARIADPRSPAHQLGRQLNLPPSYLLIHRVTLSTIGVLCQLGAAVRLRDELEAWLPGFVEEAGEAEVPESAAESGEPELVAEGDA
;
A
#
# COMPACT_ATOMS: atom_id res chain seq x y z
N ALA A 1 -45.15 5.42 -49.01
CA ALA A 1 -44.81 4.09 -48.51
C ALA A 1 -43.40 4.18 -47.98
N ALA A 2 -43.29 4.17 -46.66
CA ALA A 2 -42.02 4.03 -45.96
C ALA A 2 -41.51 2.59 -46.14
N ASP A 3 -40.20 2.40 -46.12
CA ASP A 3 -39.65 1.32 -45.31
C ASP A 3 -38.24 1.70 -44.90
N GLY A 4 -38.11 2.01 -43.61
CA GLY A 4 -36.83 2.25 -42.96
C GLY A 4 -36.29 0.90 -42.53
N ALA A 5 -35.09 0.55 -42.99
CA ALA A 5 -34.37 -0.60 -42.47
C ALA A 5 -34.09 -0.35 -40.99
N ASP A 6 -34.76 -1.16 -40.18
CA ASP A 6 -34.89 -1.07 -38.74
C ASP A 6 -33.54 -1.33 -38.05
N ALA A 7 -33.00 -0.33 -37.36
CA ALA A 7 -31.76 -0.41 -36.58
C ALA A 7 -31.93 -1.26 -35.30
N THR A 8 -33.11 -1.81 -35.07
CA THR A 8 -33.51 -2.54 -33.88
C THR A 8 -33.11 -4.03 -33.95
N ASP A 9 -32.92 -4.59 -35.14
CA ASP A 9 -32.59 -6.01 -35.36
C ASP A 9 -31.11 -6.36 -35.03
N ALA A 10 -30.23 -5.35 -35.01
CA ALA A 10 -28.82 -5.53 -34.63
C ALA A 10 -28.60 -5.49 -33.10
N ALA A 11 -29.53 -4.89 -32.35
CA ALA A 11 -29.47 -4.81 -30.90
C ALA A 11 -29.97 -6.10 -30.23
N ASP A 12 -31.00 -6.74 -30.80
CA ASP A 12 -31.57 -8.01 -30.30
C ASP A 12 -30.61 -9.20 -30.47
N ALA A 13 -29.74 -9.19 -31.48
CA ALA A 13 -28.74 -10.24 -31.69
C ALA A 13 -27.60 -10.22 -30.65
N ALA A 14 -27.37 -9.07 -29.99
CA ALA A 14 -26.35 -8.93 -28.95
C ALA A 14 -26.84 -9.44 -27.59
N ASP A 15 -28.15 -9.36 -27.33
CA ASP A 15 -28.77 -9.79 -26.06
C ASP A 15 -28.99 -11.32 -26.01
N ALA A 16 -29.21 -11.96 -27.16
CA ALA A 16 -29.43 -13.41 -27.25
C ALA A 16 -28.16 -14.27 -27.04
N ALA A 17 -26.97 -13.66 -26.99
CA ALA A 17 -25.70 -14.36 -26.79
C ALA A 17 -25.31 -14.57 -25.32
N ASP A 18 -26.05 -13.99 -24.36
CA ASP A 18 -25.75 -14.10 -22.92
C ASP A 18 -26.39 -15.34 -22.24
N ALA A 19 -27.13 -16.16 -23.01
CA ALA A 19 -27.84 -17.34 -22.50
C ALA A 19 -27.14 -18.69 -22.82
N ALA A 20 -25.82 -18.70 -23.04
CA ALA A 20 -25.03 -19.92 -23.15
C ALA A 20 -23.93 -19.90 -22.09
N GLY A 21 -24.02 -20.84 -21.13
CA GLY A 21 -23.19 -20.93 -19.92
C GLY A 21 -21.74 -20.51 -20.14
N LYS A 22 -21.33 -19.47 -19.42
CA LYS A 22 -19.96 -18.95 -19.44
C LYS A 22 -19.00 -20.12 -19.16
N PRO A 23 -18.13 -20.50 -20.11
CA PRO A 23 -17.13 -21.52 -19.85
C PRO A 23 -16.28 -21.05 -18.67
N GLU A 24 -15.97 -22.00 -17.78
CA GLU A 24 -15.08 -21.80 -16.63
C GLU A 24 -13.91 -20.92 -17.06
N SER A 25 -13.73 -19.80 -16.36
CA SER A 25 -12.83 -18.71 -16.73
C SER A 25 -11.53 -19.24 -17.34
N LEU A 26 -11.25 -18.91 -18.60
CA LEU A 26 -9.91 -19.06 -19.13
C LEU A 26 -9.01 -18.15 -18.29
N ALA A 27 -8.36 -18.72 -17.27
CA ALA A 27 -7.54 -17.99 -16.33
C ALA A 27 -6.31 -17.47 -17.09
N TRP A 28 -6.39 -16.22 -17.53
CA TRP A 28 -5.25 -15.51 -18.09
C TRP A 28 -4.14 -15.45 -17.03
N ARG A 29 -2.92 -15.75 -17.45
CA ARG A 29 -1.73 -15.73 -16.58
C ARG A 29 -0.81 -14.59 -17.00
N LEU A 30 -0.23 -13.90 -16.02
CA LEU A 30 0.82 -12.91 -16.24
C LEU A 30 2.18 -13.60 -16.32
N GLY A 31 2.83 -13.52 -17.48
CA GLY A 31 4.20 -13.99 -17.63
C GLY A 31 5.21 -12.94 -17.16
N VAL A 32 6.02 -13.28 -16.15
CA VAL A 32 7.13 -12.43 -15.66
C VAL A 32 8.45 -13.04 -16.12
N LEU A 33 9.24 -12.27 -16.87
CA LEU A 33 10.46 -12.76 -17.54
C LEU A 33 11.74 -12.07 -17.05
N ASP A 34 11.63 -10.89 -16.44
CA ASP A 34 12.77 -10.09 -15.97
C ASP A 34 12.80 -10.08 -14.44
N PHE A 35 13.95 -10.44 -13.87
CA PHE A 35 14.24 -10.46 -12.43
C PHE A 35 15.50 -9.64 -12.09
N GLY A 36 15.87 -8.67 -12.95
CA GLY A 36 17.10 -7.89 -12.82
C GLY A 36 17.08 -6.83 -11.72
N THR A 37 15.90 -6.48 -11.17
CA THR A 37 15.74 -5.49 -10.08
C THR A 37 15.02 -6.12 -8.88
N VAL A 38 15.45 -7.31 -8.46
CA VAL A 38 14.93 -7.96 -7.24
C VAL A 38 15.64 -7.45 -5.99
N ASP A 39 14.90 -7.39 -4.88
CA ASP A 39 15.45 -7.13 -3.55
C ASP A 39 15.27 -8.36 -2.65
N ARG A 40 16.07 -8.47 -1.60
CA ARG A 40 15.93 -9.51 -0.57
C ARG A 40 15.24 -8.94 0.64
N LEU A 41 13.99 -9.35 0.83
CA LEU A 41 13.18 -9.01 1.99
C LEU A 41 12.92 -10.29 2.81
N PRO A 42 13.90 -10.76 3.60
CA PRO A 42 13.77 -12.04 4.33
C PRO A 42 12.64 -12.05 5.37
N GLY A 43 12.17 -10.89 5.83
CA GLY A 43 10.97 -10.73 6.66
C GLY A 43 9.74 -10.23 5.89
N GLY A 44 9.79 -10.19 4.55
CA GLY A 44 8.75 -9.59 3.73
C GLY A 44 8.75 -8.06 3.76
N LEU A 45 7.64 -7.48 3.29
CA LEU A 45 7.43 -6.02 3.38
C LEU A 45 7.28 -5.62 4.85
N PRO A 46 7.89 -4.49 5.28
CA PRO A 46 7.72 -3.99 6.64
C PRO A 46 6.23 -3.74 6.96
N GLY A 47 5.73 -4.34 8.04
CA GLY A 47 4.34 -4.17 8.49
C GLY A 47 3.99 -2.73 8.84
N THR A 48 4.99 -1.92 9.19
CA THR A 48 4.85 -0.49 9.49
C THR A 48 4.33 0.32 8.31
N ILE A 49 4.51 -0.17 7.06
CA ILE A 49 3.89 0.41 5.86
C ILE A 49 2.37 0.25 5.90
N GLY A 50 1.88 -0.97 6.17
CA GLY A 50 0.45 -1.25 6.27
C GLY A 50 -0.20 -0.51 7.42
N GLU A 51 0.45 -0.51 8.58
CA GLU A 51 -0.03 0.23 9.76
C GLU A 51 -0.16 1.73 9.48
N SER A 52 0.87 2.33 8.87
CA SER A 52 0.85 3.76 8.54
C SER A 52 -0.23 4.09 7.51
N LEU A 53 -0.41 3.25 6.48
CA LEU A 53 -1.47 3.43 5.48
C LEU A 53 -2.85 3.33 6.11
N ARG A 54 -3.08 2.35 6.99
CA ARG A 54 -4.34 2.19 7.72
C ARG A 54 -4.63 3.42 8.58
N MET A 55 -3.69 3.83 9.44
CA MET A 55 -3.84 5.03 10.29
C MET A 55 -4.13 6.28 9.46
N THR A 56 -3.49 6.42 8.29
CA THR A 56 -3.75 7.55 7.37
C THR A 56 -5.20 7.52 6.85
N LEU A 57 -5.72 6.35 6.50
CA LEU A 57 -7.11 6.19 6.04
C LEU A 57 -8.14 6.40 7.17
N GLU A 58 -7.77 6.09 8.41
CA GLU A 58 -8.57 6.35 9.62
C GLU A 58 -8.52 7.81 10.07
N GLY A 59 -7.60 8.60 9.51
CA GLY A 59 -7.41 10.01 9.85
C GLY A 59 -6.61 10.23 11.13
N ASP A 60 -5.85 9.24 11.60
CA ASP A 60 -4.99 9.36 12.79
C ASP A 60 -3.68 10.09 12.46
N ALA A 61 -3.76 11.42 12.39
CA ALA A 61 -2.63 12.29 12.09
C ALA A 61 -1.46 12.09 13.07
N ALA A 62 -1.74 11.99 14.36
CA ALA A 62 -0.74 11.86 15.40
C ALA A 62 -0.02 10.50 15.33
N GLY A 63 -0.78 9.42 15.14
CA GLY A 63 -0.23 8.07 14.97
C GLY A 63 0.67 7.96 13.75
N VAL A 64 0.21 8.42 12.58
CA VAL A 64 1.00 8.41 11.35
C VAL A 64 2.28 9.23 11.52
N TYR A 65 2.20 10.42 12.10
CA TYR A 65 3.37 11.26 12.34
C TYR A 65 4.40 10.57 13.24
N GLY A 66 3.94 9.95 14.35
CA GLY A 66 4.80 9.16 15.23
C GLY A 66 5.51 8.04 14.49
N ARG A 67 4.78 7.26 13.68
CA ARG A 67 5.36 6.18 12.87
C ARG A 67 6.39 6.67 11.87
N LEU A 68 6.13 7.78 11.17
CA LEU A 68 7.09 8.36 10.25
C LEU A 68 8.35 8.87 10.95
N ARG A 69 8.27 9.31 12.22
CA ARG A 69 9.45 9.64 13.03
C ARG A 69 10.23 8.39 13.40
N ASP A 70 9.57 7.37 13.91
CA ASP A 70 10.19 6.11 14.35
C ASP A 70 10.92 5.40 13.20
N GLU A 71 10.33 5.43 12.00
CA GLU A 71 10.90 4.87 10.77
C GLU A 71 11.93 5.78 10.08
N GLY A 72 12.16 6.99 10.62
CA GLY A 72 13.17 7.93 10.10
C GLY A 72 12.79 8.63 8.78
N PHE A 73 11.49 8.65 8.44
CA PHE A 73 10.96 9.51 7.37
C PHE A 73 10.91 10.98 7.79
N VAL A 74 10.69 11.24 9.08
CA VAL A 74 10.85 12.56 9.69
C VAL A 74 12.07 12.49 10.62
N LYS A 75 13.11 13.27 10.29
CA LYS A 75 14.33 13.32 11.13
C LYS A 75 14.02 13.95 12.47
N GLU A 76 14.75 13.56 13.52
CA GLU A 76 14.55 14.07 14.88
C GLU A 76 14.61 15.61 14.96
N SER A 77 15.48 16.23 14.15
CA SER A 77 15.67 17.67 14.04
C SER A 77 14.56 18.44 13.30
N ILE A 78 13.58 17.73 12.74
CA ILE A 78 12.47 18.30 11.99
C ILE A 78 11.21 18.15 12.83
N ASP A 79 10.47 19.24 12.96
CA ASP A 79 9.18 19.29 13.64
C ASP A 79 8.13 19.68 12.61
N LEU A 80 7.06 18.90 12.50
CA LEU A 80 5.99 19.09 11.52
C LEU A 80 4.66 18.98 12.25
N GLU A 81 3.68 19.77 11.80
CA GLU A 81 2.31 19.62 12.27
C GLU A 81 1.72 18.30 11.76
N PRO A 82 1.21 17.40 12.64
CA PRO A 82 0.71 16.09 12.23
C PRO A 82 -0.40 16.17 11.17
N ASP A 83 -1.29 17.15 11.27
CA ASP A 83 -2.38 17.34 10.30
C ASP A 83 -1.85 17.71 8.91
N GLU A 84 -0.78 18.50 8.81
CA GLU A 84 -0.14 18.81 7.52
C GLU A 84 0.50 17.57 6.88
N VAL A 85 1.02 16.65 7.71
CA VAL A 85 1.55 15.37 7.24
C VAL A 85 0.43 14.49 6.70
N LEU A 86 -0.70 14.42 7.41
CA LEU A 86 -1.88 13.69 6.95
C LEU A 86 -2.41 14.26 5.62
N ASP A 87 -2.57 15.58 5.53
CA ASP A 87 -3.00 16.29 4.31
C ASP A 87 -2.06 16.06 3.11
N TYR A 88 -0.77 15.86 3.38
CA TYR A 88 0.20 15.52 2.35
C TYR A 88 0.03 14.10 1.79
N LEU A 89 -0.26 13.13 2.67
CA LEU A 89 -0.35 11.71 2.37
C LEU A 89 -1.70 11.31 1.75
N LEU A 90 -2.80 11.89 2.23
CA LEU A 90 -4.16 11.53 1.78
C LEU A 90 -4.32 11.53 0.24
N PRO A 91 -3.86 12.56 -0.50
CA PRO A 91 -3.96 12.56 -1.97
C PRO A 91 -3.13 11.46 -2.65
N ILE A 92 -2.06 10.96 -2.02
CA ILE A 92 -1.22 9.89 -2.56
C ILE A 92 -1.93 8.54 -2.44
N ILE A 93 -2.69 8.37 -1.35
CA ILE A 93 -3.38 7.13 -1.01
C ILE A 93 -4.86 7.14 -1.40
N GLU A 94 -5.33 8.20 -2.07
CA GLU A 94 -6.67 8.31 -2.68
C GLU A 94 -7.13 7.02 -3.37
N PRO A 95 -6.29 6.28 -4.14
CA PRO A 95 -6.73 5.05 -4.77
C PRO A 95 -7.23 3.97 -3.80
N ALA A 96 -6.83 4.02 -2.53
CA ALA A 96 -7.32 3.12 -1.48
C ALA A 96 -8.57 3.66 -0.74
N GLN A 97 -8.98 4.91 -0.99
CA GLN A 97 -10.14 5.52 -0.33
C GLN A 97 -11.48 5.20 -1.02
N VAL A 98 -11.43 4.75 -2.27
CA VAL A 98 -12.60 4.38 -3.07
C VAL A 98 -12.66 2.87 -3.28
N GLU A 99 -13.85 2.35 -3.60
CA GLU A 99 -14.03 0.91 -3.85
C GLU A 99 -13.22 0.43 -5.07
N GLU A 100 -13.27 1.18 -6.16
CA GLU A 100 -12.50 0.91 -7.38
C GLU A 100 -11.93 2.22 -7.91
N PHE A 101 -10.62 2.25 -8.14
CA PHE A 101 -9.92 3.43 -8.62
C PHE A 101 -9.47 3.25 -10.07
N ALA A 102 -9.81 4.23 -10.92
CA ALA A 102 -9.37 4.28 -12.31
C ALA A 102 -8.03 5.01 -12.42
N PHE A 103 -6.94 4.23 -12.43
CA PHE A 103 -5.61 4.78 -12.64
C PHE A 103 -5.49 5.40 -14.03
N SER A 104 -5.05 6.67 -14.09
CA SER A 104 -4.93 7.39 -15.35
C SER A 104 -3.67 8.24 -15.40
N ARG A 105 -3.20 8.50 -16.62
CA ARG A 105 -2.10 9.44 -16.86
C ARG A 105 -2.45 10.86 -16.39
N GLY A 106 -3.72 11.24 -16.42
CA GLY A 106 -4.19 12.55 -15.93
C GLY A 106 -3.94 12.67 -14.43
N TRP A 107 -4.46 11.73 -13.65
CA TRP A 107 -4.27 11.67 -12.21
C TRP A 107 -2.78 11.68 -11.80
N LEU A 108 -1.93 10.87 -12.47
CA LEU A 108 -0.50 10.85 -12.17
C LEU A 108 0.17 12.21 -12.44
N ARG A 109 -0.26 12.92 -13.48
CA ARG A 109 0.24 14.28 -13.79
C ARG A 109 -0.21 15.30 -12.76
N ASP A 110 -1.44 15.18 -12.26
CA ASP A 110 -1.96 16.06 -11.21
C ASP A 110 -1.20 15.87 -9.89
N GLN A 111 -0.93 14.63 -9.49
CA GLN A 111 -0.08 14.34 -8.33
C GLN A 111 1.35 14.87 -8.51
N ALA A 112 1.94 14.70 -9.69
CA ALA A 112 3.26 15.24 -9.98
C ALA A 112 3.28 16.78 -9.95
N ALA A 113 2.25 17.44 -10.50
CA ALA A 113 2.12 18.89 -10.50
C ALA A 113 1.99 19.44 -9.07
N ARG A 114 1.20 18.78 -8.22
CA ARG A 114 1.02 19.13 -6.81
C ARG A 114 2.35 19.17 -6.06
N ILE A 115 3.21 18.18 -6.26
CA ILE A 115 4.51 18.05 -5.58
C ILE A 115 5.58 18.96 -6.23
N ALA A 116 5.46 19.23 -7.53
CA ALA A 116 6.43 20.05 -8.27
C ALA A 116 6.23 21.56 -8.04
N ASP A 117 5.03 22.04 -7.69
CA ASP A 117 4.77 23.46 -7.46
C ASP A 117 5.45 23.96 -6.16
N PRO A 118 6.47 24.85 -6.24
CA PRO A 118 7.16 25.35 -5.06
C PRO A 118 6.28 26.11 -4.07
N ARG A 119 5.11 26.57 -4.51
CA ARG A 119 4.14 27.29 -3.67
C ARG A 119 3.20 26.36 -2.92
N SER A 120 3.12 25.07 -3.29
CA SER A 120 2.20 24.15 -2.66
C SER A 120 2.69 23.77 -1.25
N PRO A 121 1.77 23.55 -0.29
CA PRO A 121 2.13 22.96 1.00
C PRO A 121 2.82 21.60 0.84
N ALA A 122 2.38 20.83 -0.16
CA ALA A 122 2.94 19.51 -0.43
C ALA A 122 4.41 19.53 -0.84
N HIS A 123 4.83 20.51 -1.65
CA HIS A 123 6.23 20.68 -2.01
C HIS A 123 7.08 21.04 -0.79
N GLN A 124 6.59 21.94 0.06
CA GLN A 124 7.28 22.40 1.27
C GLN A 124 7.45 21.26 2.28
N LEU A 125 6.39 20.49 2.52
CA LEU A 125 6.45 19.32 3.40
C LEU A 125 7.34 18.22 2.82
N GLY A 126 7.18 17.89 1.54
CA GLY A 126 7.95 16.83 0.88
C GLY A 126 9.47 17.08 0.88
N ARG A 127 9.91 18.34 0.94
CA ARG A 127 11.33 18.71 1.09
C ARG A 127 11.92 18.47 2.48
N GLN A 128 11.07 18.31 3.48
CA GLN A 128 11.46 18.05 4.87
C GLN A 128 11.44 16.56 5.20
N LEU A 129 10.73 15.77 4.40
CA LEU A 129 10.72 14.32 4.50
C LEU A 129 12.03 13.72 3.99
N ASN A 130 12.39 12.59 4.59
CA ASN A 130 13.51 11.75 4.24
C ASN A 130 12.98 10.40 3.76
N LEU A 131 13.62 9.79 2.77
CA LEU A 131 13.33 8.42 2.38
C LEU A 131 14.49 7.54 2.88
N PRO A 132 14.30 6.71 3.91
CA PRO A 132 15.39 5.88 4.42
C PRO A 132 15.87 4.87 3.36
N PRO A 133 17.17 4.52 3.33
CA PRO A 133 17.72 3.63 2.31
C PRO A 133 17.02 2.26 2.18
N SER A 134 16.55 1.71 3.30
CA SER A 134 15.79 0.45 3.35
C SER A 134 14.48 0.48 2.56
N TYR A 135 13.90 1.67 2.34
CA TYR A 135 12.64 1.86 1.63
C TYR A 135 12.81 2.23 0.16
N LEU A 136 14.04 2.46 -0.32
CA LEU A 136 14.29 2.97 -1.68
C LEU A 136 13.77 2.04 -2.78
N LEU A 137 14.06 0.73 -2.69
CA LEU A 137 13.61 -0.22 -3.71
C LEU A 137 12.11 -0.47 -3.63
N ILE A 138 11.53 -0.53 -2.42
CA ILE A 138 10.08 -0.63 -2.21
C ILE A 138 9.38 0.56 -2.88
N HIS A 139 9.77 1.79 -2.51
CA HIS A 139 9.21 3.01 -3.07
C HIS A 139 9.35 3.08 -4.59
N ARG A 140 10.51 2.67 -5.13
CA ARG A 140 10.75 2.62 -6.58
C ARG A 140 9.81 1.64 -7.28
N VAL A 141 9.64 0.43 -6.74
CA VAL A 141 8.74 -0.57 -7.31
C VAL A 141 7.30 -0.08 -7.24
N THR A 142 6.85 0.44 -6.09
CA THR A 142 5.50 0.99 -5.91
C THR A 142 5.20 2.09 -6.92
N LEU A 143 6.08 3.09 -7.06
CA LEU A 143 5.90 4.16 -8.05
C LEU A 143 5.89 3.63 -9.50
N SER A 144 6.71 2.63 -9.80
CA SER A 144 6.76 2.02 -11.13
C SER A 144 5.47 1.27 -11.45
N THR A 145 4.95 0.49 -10.49
CA THR A 145 3.67 -0.22 -10.60
C THR A 145 2.52 0.76 -10.82
N ILE A 146 2.43 1.82 -10.02
CA ILE A 146 1.44 2.88 -10.21
C ILE A 146 1.55 3.50 -11.62
N GLY A 147 2.77 3.77 -12.08
CA GLY A 147 3.02 4.29 -13.42
C GLY A 147 2.55 3.34 -14.53
N VAL A 148 2.70 2.03 -14.37
CA VAL A 148 2.20 1.02 -15.31
C VAL A 148 0.68 0.94 -15.26
N LEU A 149 0.05 0.91 -14.08
CA LEU A 149 -1.41 0.93 -13.93
C LEU A 149 -2.02 2.16 -14.62
N CYS A 150 -1.41 3.33 -14.45
CA CYS A 150 -1.83 4.57 -15.12
C CYS A 150 -1.65 4.52 -16.65
N GLN A 151 -0.64 3.80 -17.15
CA GLN A 151 -0.42 3.62 -18.59
C GLN A 151 -1.43 2.65 -19.21
N LEU A 152 -1.81 1.62 -18.47
CA LEU A 152 -2.84 0.64 -18.84
C LEU A 152 -4.26 1.22 -18.74
N GLY A 153 -4.45 2.29 -17.97
CA GLY A 153 -5.79 2.81 -17.69
C GLY A 153 -6.59 1.87 -16.79
N ALA A 154 -5.91 1.16 -15.88
CA ALA A 154 -6.50 0.08 -15.11
C ALA A 154 -7.49 0.60 -14.06
N ALA A 155 -8.65 -0.05 -13.96
CA ALA A 155 -9.54 0.07 -12.81
C ALA A 155 -9.18 -1.03 -11.80
N VAL A 156 -8.85 -0.65 -10.56
CA VAL A 156 -8.36 -1.57 -9.54
C VAL A 156 -9.04 -1.30 -8.22
N ARG A 157 -9.51 -2.36 -7.57
CA ARG A 157 -9.98 -2.34 -6.18
C ARG A 157 -8.79 -2.38 -5.23
N LEU A 158 -8.04 -1.27 -5.15
CA LEU A 158 -6.73 -1.26 -4.47
C LEU A 158 -6.84 -1.61 -2.99
N ARG A 159 -7.91 -1.18 -2.31
CA ARG A 159 -8.13 -1.51 -0.91
C ARG A 159 -8.15 -3.02 -0.68
N ASP A 160 -8.87 -3.77 -1.51
CA ASP A 160 -8.96 -5.23 -1.41
C ASP A 160 -7.57 -5.89 -1.56
N GLU A 161 -6.72 -5.36 -2.46
CA GLU A 161 -5.34 -5.85 -2.62
C GLU A 161 -4.46 -5.52 -1.41
N LEU A 162 -4.64 -4.35 -0.79
CA LEU A 162 -3.91 -3.99 0.43
C LEU A 162 -4.34 -4.88 1.60
N GLU A 163 -5.64 -5.12 1.76
CA GLU A 163 -6.17 -6.01 2.81
C GLU A 163 -5.70 -7.45 2.65
N ALA A 164 -5.61 -7.94 1.42
CA ALA A 164 -5.20 -9.30 1.14
C ALA A 164 -3.68 -9.53 1.28
N TRP A 165 -2.86 -8.54 0.92
CA TRP A 165 -1.42 -8.77 0.68
C TRP A 165 -0.46 -7.89 1.47
N LEU A 166 -0.91 -6.76 2.04
CA LEU A 166 -0.01 -5.84 2.74
C LEU A 166 -0.02 -6.12 4.26
N PRO A 167 1.10 -6.62 4.84
CA PRO A 167 1.19 -6.84 6.28
C PRO A 167 0.92 -5.56 7.07
N GLY A 168 0.20 -5.68 8.18
CA GLY A 168 -0.15 -4.56 9.07
C GLY A 168 -1.29 -3.65 8.57
N PHE A 169 -1.82 -3.86 7.36
CA PHE A 169 -2.92 -3.05 6.83
C PHE A 169 -4.26 -3.40 7.46
N VAL A 170 -4.51 -4.68 7.72
CA VAL A 170 -5.62 -5.14 8.56
C VAL A 170 -5.12 -5.25 9.99
N GLU A 171 -5.90 -4.79 10.97
CA GLU A 171 -5.61 -5.08 12.37
C GLU A 171 -5.71 -6.60 12.59
N GLU A 172 -4.57 -7.25 12.74
CA GLU A 172 -4.57 -8.62 13.24
C GLU A 172 -5.03 -8.58 14.69
N ALA A 173 -6.07 -9.35 15.01
CA ALA A 173 -6.58 -9.48 16.36
C ALA A 173 -5.51 -10.18 17.22
N GLY A 174 -4.58 -9.38 17.76
CA GLY A 174 -3.47 -9.73 18.64
C GLY A 174 -3.12 -11.20 18.73
N GLU A 175 -2.22 -11.69 17.89
CA GLU A 175 -1.31 -12.73 18.36
C GLU A 175 -0.41 -12.06 19.41
N ALA A 176 -0.80 -12.22 20.67
CA ALA A 176 0.03 -11.89 21.80
C ALA A 176 1.40 -12.51 21.55
N GLU A 177 2.42 -11.66 21.39
CA GLU A 177 3.81 -12.08 21.49
C GLU A 177 3.93 -12.89 22.78
N VAL A 178 4.08 -14.20 22.66
CA VAL A 178 4.51 -15.03 23.78
C VAL A 178 5.96 -14.61 24.00
N PRO A 179 6.29 -13.97 25.13
CA PRO A 179 7.68 -13.68 25.41
C PRO A 179 8.40 -15.01 25.46
N GLU A 180 9.44 -15.17 24.64
CA GLU A 180 10.42 -16.24 24.75
C GLU A 180 11.22 -16.01 26.05
N SER A 181 10.54 -16.28 27.16
CA SER A 181 11.06 -16.25 28.52
C SER A 181 11.84 -17.53 28.73
N ALA A 182 13.16 -17.41 28.60
CA ALA A 182 14.18 -17.96 29.49
C ALA A 182 13.73 -19.10 30.44
N ALA A 183 14.13 -20.33 30.10
CA ALA A 183 14.55 -21.43 30.97
C ALA A 183 15.05 -22.53 30.02
N GLU A 184 16.22 -23.14 30.14
CA GLU A 184 16.85 -23.81 31.28
C GLU A 184 18.38 -23.77 31.02
N SER A 185 19.33 -23.81 31.95
CA SER A 185 19.48 -24.39 33.29
C SER A 185 20.83 -23.83 33.81
N GLY A 186 21.03 -23.37 35.04
CA GLY A 186 20.80 -24.10 36.27
C GLY A 186 22.04 -24.94 36.64
N GLU A 187 23.17 -24.31 37.00
CA GLU A 187 24.25 -24.99 37.73
C GLU A 187 24.09 -24.71 39.24
N PRO A 188 24.05 -25.73 40.12
CA PRO A 188 23.88 -25.51 41.55
C PRO A 188 25.22 -25.24 42.26
N GLU A 189 25.27 -24.12 42.99
CA GLU A 189 26.35 -23.79 43.93
C GLU A 189 26.19 -24.61 45.22
N LEU A 190 27.19 -25.44 45.52
CA LEU A 190 27.29 -26.23 46.76
C LEU A 190 27.55 -25.31 47.96
N VAL A 191 26.55 -25.13 48.82
CA VAL A 191 26.71 -24.46 50.12
C VAL A 191 27.22 -25.48 51.14
N ALA A 192 28.41 -25.22 51.69
CA ALA A 192 28.95 -25.96 52.82
C ALA A 192 28.26 -25.49 54.12
N GLU A 193 27.41 -26.34 54.69
CA GLU A 193 26.98 -26.21 56.08
C GLU A 193 28.09 -26.74 57.00
N GLY A 194 28.59 -25.89 57.88
CA GLY A 194 29.36 -26.29 59.05
C GLY A 194 28.43 -26.40 60.25
N ASP A 195 28.61 -27.44 61.07
CA ASP A 195 28.28 -27.38 62.48
C ASP A 195 29.16 -28.36 63.30
N ALA A 196 29.45 -27.92 64.54
CA ALA A 196 30.22 -28.53 65.65
C ALA A 196 31.77 -28.52 65.61
#